data_AF-A0A377CW41-F1
#
_entry.id   AF-A0A377CW41-F1
#
_cell.length_a   1.000
_cell.length_b   1.000
_cell.length_c   1.000
_cell.angle_alpha   90.00
_cell.angle_beta   90.00
_cell.angle_gamma   90.00
#
_symmetry.space_group_name_H-M   'P 1'
#
loop_
_entity.id
_entity.type
_entity.pdbx_description
1 polymer ?
#
loop_
_entity_poly.entity_id
_entity_poly.type
_entity_poly.pdbx_seq_one_letter_code
_entity_poly.pdbx_strand_id
1 'polypeptide(L)'
;MRDGPLDMRMDPTRGQSAAEWLQTAEEADIAWVLKTYGEERFAKRIARAIVERNREQPMTRTKELAEVVAAATPVKDKFKHPATRTFQAVRIWVNSELEEIEQALKSSLNVLAPGGRLSIISFHSLEDRIVKRFMRENSRGPQVPAGLPMTEEQLKKTGWPSAASTRQVNAGRRRGG
;
A
#
# COMPACT_ATOMS: atom_id res chain seq x y z
N MET A 1 23.96 -6.06 -4.41
CA MET A 1 23.13 -5.51 -5.50
C MET A 1 23.96 -5.62 -6.78
N ARG A 2 23.41 -6.15 -7.87
CA ARG A 2 24.12 -6.16 -9.16
C ARG A 2 23.86 -4.84 -9.87
N ASP A 3 24.91 -4.29 -10.48
CA ASP A 3 24.81 -3.05 -11.25
C ASP A 3 24.14 -3.31 -12.60
N GLY A 4 23.36 -2.34 -13.08
CA GLY A 4 22.55 -2.44 -14.30
C GLY A 4 21.89 -1.11 -14.64
N PRO A 5 21.16 -1.02 -15.77
CA PRO A 5 20.39 0.17 -16.11
C PRO A 5 19.36 0.51 -15.03
N LEU A 6 19.22 1.80 -14.72
CA LEU A 6 18.22 2.30 -13.77
C LEU A 6 16.83 2.35 -14.45
N ASP A 7 16.30 1.18 -14.77
CA ASP A 7 15.02 1.04 -15.50
C ASP A 7 13.85 0.77 -14.55
N MET A 8 13.91 -0.34 -13.81
CA MET A 8 12.90 -0.83 -12.85
C MET A 8 11.51 -1.16 -13.42
N ARG A 9 11.25 -1.02 -14.72
CA ARG A 9 9.98 -1.44 -15.33
C ARG A 9 9.87 -2.96 -15.39
N MET A 10 8.69 -3.49 -15.06
CA MET A 10 8.32 -4.88 -15.29
C MET A 10 7.97 -5.15 -16.76
N ASP A 11 7.38 -4.16 -17.45
CA ASP A 11 7.23 -4.14 -18.91
C ASP A 11 8.13 -3.04 -19.52
N PRO A 12 9.33 -3.38 -20.03
CA PRO A 12 10.25 -2.42 -20.61
C PRO A 12 9.78 -1.80 -21.94
N THR A 13 8.68 -2.30 -22.53
CA THR A 13 8.21 -1.85 -23.85
C THR A 13 7.42 -0.54 -23.80
N ARG A 14 7.01 -0.11 -22.61
CA ARG A 14 6.17 1.08 -22.42
C ARG A 14 6.49 1.79 -21.10
N GLY A 15 5.90 2.96 -20.90
CA GLY A 15 6.00 3.72 -19.66
C GLY A 15 7.38 4.36 -19.45
N GLN A 16 7.44 5.18 -18.40
CA GLN A 16 8.64 5.92 -18.00
C GLN A 16 9.54 5.04 -17.13
N SER A 17 10.83 4.98 -17.43
CA SER A 17 11.83 4.31 -16.60
C SER A 17 12.12 5.06 -15.30
N ALA A 18 12.72 4.38 -14.33
CA ALA A 18 13.18 5.01 -13.08
C ALA A 18 14.18 6.15 -13.33
N ALA A 19 15.12 5.99 -14.26
CA ALA A 19 16.08 7.03 -14.61
C ALA A 19 15.39 8.28 -15.15
N GLU A 20 14.48 8.10 -16.12
CA GLU A 20 13.72 9.21 -16.71
C GLU A 20 12.87 9.93 -15.67
N TRP A 21 12.14 9.17 -14.84
CA TRP A 21 11.30 9.75 -13.79
C TRP A 21 12.13 10.54 -12.78
N LEU A 22 13.21 9.96 -12.24
CA LEU A 22 14.06 10.64 -11.26
C LEU A 22 14.79 11.85 -11.84
N GLN A 23 15.00 11.90 -13.16
CA GLN A 23 15.59 13.06 -13.84
C GLN A 23 14.61 14.25 -13.93
N THR A 24 13.31 13.98 -14.10
CA THR A 24 12.30 15.04 -14.35
C THR A 24 11.42 15.36 -13.14
N ALA A 25 11.31 14.46 -12.16
CA ALA A 25 10.44 14.62 -11.02
C ALA A 25 10.89 15.74 -10.08
N GLU A 26 9.92 16.41 -9.46
CA GLU A 26 10.21 17.40 -8.43
C GLU A 26 10.70 16.73 -7.14
N GLU A 27 11.51 17.46 -6.36
CA GLU A 27 12.00 16.96 -5.07
C GLU A 27 10.85 16.52 -4.14
N ALA A 28 9.73 17.26 -4.16
CA ALA A 28 8.56 16.97 -3.34
C ALA A 28 7.90 15.64 -3.71
N ASP A 29 7.81 15.33 -5.01
CA ASP A 29 7.23 14.09 -5.52
C ASP A 29 8.10 12.89 -5.16
N ILE A 30 9.42 13.02 -5.37
CA ILE A 30 10.37 11.97 -4.99
C ILE A 30 10.28 11.73 -3.48
N ALA A 31 10.26 12.79 -2.66
CA ALA A 31 10.12 12.66 -1.21
C ALA A 31 8.80 12.00 -0.80
N TRP A 32 7.70 12.31 -1.47
CA TRP A 32 6.41 11.68 -1.23
C TRP A 32 6.43 10.19 -1.57
N VAL A 33 6.94 9.82 -2.75
CA VAL A 33 7.08 8.42 -3.19
C VAL A 33 7.93 7.63 -2.19
N LEU A 34 9.10 8.14 -1.81
CA LEU A 34 9.99 7.48 -0.85
C LEU A 34 9.33 7.29 0.52
N LYS A 35 8.61 8.29 1.00
CA LYS A 35 7.91 8.22 2.28
C LYS A 35 6.75 7.23 2.24
N THR A 36 5.92 7.30 1.21
CA THR A 36 4.65 6.57 1.11
C THR A 36 4.88 5.11 0.73
N TYR A 37 5.69 4.86 -0.31
CA TYR A 37 5.90 3.51 -0.84
C TYR A 37 7.14 2.82 -0.27
N GLY A 38 8.13 3.58 0.21
CA GLY A 38 9.35 3.03 0.82
C GLY A 38 9.30 2.94 2.34
N GLU A 39 8.30 3.57 2.98
CA GLU A 39 8.29 3.83 4.43
C GLU A 39 9.65 4.42 4.89
N GLU A 40 10.24 5.31 4.07
CA GLU A 40 11.59 5.86 4.25
C GLU A 40 11.58 7.09 5.16
N ARG A 41 12.37 7.02 6.25
CA ARG A 41 12.46 8.09 7.26
C ARG A 41 13.24 9.29 6.74
N PHE A 42 14.23 9.06 5.89
CA PHE A 42 15.09 10.10 5.32
C PHE A 42 14.61 10.58 3.95
N ALA A 43 13.34 10.36 3.61
CA ALA A 43 12.78 10.61 2.28
C ALA A 43 13.11 11.99 1.71
N LYS A 44 12.91 13.07 2.48
CA LYS A 44 13.23 14.44 2.03
C LYS A 44 14.73 14.62 1.74
N ARG A 45 15.59 14.09 2.60
CA ARG A 45 17.05 14.22 2.46
C ARG A 45 17.56 13.42 1.25
N ILE A 46 17.02 12.22 1.04
CA ILE A 46 17.35 11.38 -0.11
C ILE A 46 16.85 12.03 -1.41
N ALA A 47 15.61 12.53 -1.42
CA ALA A 47 15.03 13.22 -2.58
C ALA A 47 15.88 14.43 -3.01
N ARG A 48 16.26 15.28 -2.05
CA ARG A 48 17.16 16.41 -2.31
C ARG A 48 18.49 15.96 -2.92
N ALA A 49 19.13 14.95 -2.34
CA ALA A 49 20.39 14.42 -2.85
C ALA A 49 20.27 13.83 -4.26
N ILE A 50 19.15 13.18 -4.59
CA ILE A 50 18.84 12.68 -5.93
C ILE A 50 18.73 13.83 -6.93
N VAL A 51 17.97 14.88 -6.59
CA VAL A 51 17.79 16.05 -7.46
C VAL A 51 19.10 16.79 -7.66
N GLU A 52 19.87 17.02 -6.60
CA GLU A 52 21.21 17.64 -6.68
C GLU A 52 22.14 16.81 -7.57
N ARG A 53 22.19 15.48 -7.37
CA ARG A 53 22.99 14.57 -8.21
C ARG A 53 22.60 14.64 -9.69
N ASN A 54 21.29 14.61 -10.01
CA ASN A 54 20.79 14.62 -11.39
C ASN A 54 20.93 15.97 -12.09
N ARG A 55 21.06 17.07 -11.35
CA ARG A 55 21.43 18.39 -11.90
C ARG A 55 22.88 18.43 -12.35
N GLU A 56 23.78 17.78 -11.62
CA GLU A 56 25.21 17.75 -11.94
C GLU A 56 25.54 16.70 -13.00
N GLN A 57 25.04 15.47 -12.82
CA GLN A 57 25.25 14.38 -13.75
C GLN A 57 24.06 13.40 -13.67
N PRO A 58 23.23 13.28 -14.70
CA PRO A 58 22.10 12.34 -14.70
C PRO A 58 22.50 10.90 -14.33
N MET A 59 21.78 10.29 -13.39
CA MET A 59 21.97 8.89 -13.02
C MET A 59 21.34 7.97 -14.07
N THR A 60 22.11 6.98 -14.52
CA THR A 60 21.66 5.98 -15.52
C THR A 60 21.76 4.56 -15.01
N ARG A 61 22.42 4.34 -13.87
CA ARG A 61 22.69 3.01 -13.32
C ARG A 61 22.21 2.84 -11.88
N THR A 62 21.86 1.61 -11.54
CA THR A 62 21.37 1.27 -10.20
C THR A 62 22.42 1.48 -9.12
N LYS A 63 23.70 1.29 -9.42
CA LYS A 63 24.78 1.54 -8.45
C LYS A 63 24.88 3.01 -8.07
N GLU A 64 24.70 3.93 -9.02
CA GLU A 64 24.77 5.38 -8.79
C GLU A 64 23.67 5.83 -7.82
N LEU A 65 22.43 5.38 -8.04
CA LEU A 65 21.33 5.66 -7.12
C LEU A 65 21.60 5.08 -5.72
N ALA A 66 22.15 3.86 -5.64
CA ALA A 66 22.46 3.25 -4.36
C ALA A 66 23.54 4.03 -3.58
N GLU A 67 24.55 4.57 -4.26
CA GLU A 67 25.61 5.39 -3.67
C GLU A 67 25.06 6.73 -3.15
N VAL A 68 24.22 7.41 -3.94
CA VAL A 68 23.56 8.66 -3.53
C VAL A 68 22.71 8.43 -2.28
N VAL A 69 21.88 7.38 -2.28
CA VAL A 69 21.03 7.06 -1.13
C VAL A 69 21.88 6.72 0.10
N ALA A 70 22.96 5.96 -0.08
CA ALA A 70 23.86 5.59 1.02
C ALA A 70 24.58 6.81 1.62
N ALA A 71 24.99 7.77 0.80
CA ALA A 71 25.60 9.03 1.27
C ALA A 71 24.57 9.95 1.96
N ALA A 72 23.32 9.96 1.48
CA ALA A 72 22.24 10.74 2.06
C ALA A 72 21.67 10.15 3.36
N THR A 73 21.97 8.88 3.67
CA THR A 73 21.40 8.16 4.82
C THR A 73 22.40 8.07 5.97
N PRO A 74 22.16 8.75 7.12
CA PRO A 74 23.13 8.80 8.22
C PRO A 74 23.22 7.49 9.01
N VAL A 75 22.15 6.68 9.00
CA VAL A 75 22.08 5.44 9.79
C VAL A 75 22.23 4.24 8.87
N LYS A 76 23.27 3.43 9.11
CA LYS A 76 23.47 2.16 8.40
C LYS A 76 22.87 1.04 9.22
N ASP A 77 21.82 0.41 8.69
CA ASP A 77 21.32 -0.85 9.22
C ASP A 77 22.32 -1.96 8.86
N LYS A 78 22.69 -2.80 9.83
CA LYS A 78 23.66 -3.88 9.63
C LYS A 78 23.11 -4.99 8.72
N PHE A 79 21.79 -5.16 8.66
CA PHE A 79 21.14 -6.27 7.96
C PHE A 79 20.47 -5.85 6.65
N LYS A 80 20.26 -4.54 6.44
CA LYS A 80 19.56 -4.01 5.26
C LYS A 80 20.37 -2.90 4.61
N HIS A 81 20.60 -3.02 3.31
CA HIS A 81 21.25 -1.96 2.55
C HIS A 81 20.39 -0.68 2.61
N PRO A 82 20.97 0.51 2.84
CA PRO A 82 20.21 1.76 2.99
C PRO A 82 19.31 2.06 1.78
N ALA A 83 19.79 1.72 0.59
CA ALA A 83 19.03 1.93 -0.64
C ALA A 83 17.78 1.03 -0.80
N THR A 84 17.65 -0.09 -0.07
CA THR A 84 16.59 -1.08 -0.33
C THR A 84 15.17 -0.48 -0.29
N ARG A 85 14.88 0.42 0.65
CA ARG A 85 13.57 1.10 0.76
C ARG A 85 13.31 2.04 -0.41
N THR A 86 14.36 2.76 -0.84
CA THR A 86 14.30 3.64 -2.01
C THR A 86 14.03 2.84 -3.28
N PHE A 87 14.75 1.75 -3.51
CA PHE A 87 14.54 0.88 -4.66
C PHE A 87 13.12 0.31 -4.70
N GLN A 88 12.61 -0.14 -3.55
CA GLN A 88 11.23 -0.59 -3.43
C GLN A 88 10.23 0.52 -3.80
N ALA A 89 10.39 1.73 -3.25
CA ALA A 89 9.49 2.85 -3.49
C ALA A 89 9.45 3.26 -4.97
N VAL A 90 10.62 3.37 -5.60
CA VAL A 90 10.76 3.74 -7.01
C VAL A 90 10.13 2.66 -7.90
N ARG A 91 10.35 1.38 -7.60
CA ARG A 91 9.75 0.26 -8.35
C ARG A 91 8.22 0.28 -8.26
N ILE A 92 7.68 0.46 -7.04
CA ILE A 92 6.24 0.56 -6.81
C ILE A 92 5.64 1.69 -7.65
N TRP A 93 6.29 2.86 -7.65
CA TRP A 93 5.84 4.01 -8.42
C TRP A 93 5.88 3.77 -9.94
N VAL A 94 7.04 3.34 -10.46
CA VAL A 94 7.26 3.12 -11.89
C VAL A 94 6.28 2.12 -12.49
N ASN A 95 5.86 1.12 -11.71
CA ASN A 95 4.96 0.07 -12.16
C ASN A 95 3.52 0.24 -11.66
N SER A 96 3.21 1.34 -10.97
CA SER A 96 1.89 1.59 -10.35
C SER A 96 1.37 0.37 -9.56
N GLU A 97 2.28 -0.30 -8.82
CA GLU A 97 2.03 -1.66 -8.29
C GLU A 97 0.79 -1.70 -7.37
N LEU A 98 0.60 -0.67 -6.55
CA LEU A 98 -0.50 -0.66 -5.58
C LEU A 98 -1.85 -0.37 -6.24
N GLU A 99 -1.86 0.53 -7.22
CA GLU A 99 -3.05 0.87 -8.00
C GLU A 99 -3.53 -0.34 -8.82
N GLU A 100 -2.60 -1.07 -9.43
CA GLU A 100 -2.89 -2.32 -10.15
C GLU A 100 -3.47 -3.40 -9.23
N ILE A 101 -2.92 -3.56 -8.02
CA ILE A 101 -3.47 -4.48 -7.02
C ILE A 101 -4.91 -4.09 -6.66
N GLU A 102 -5.19 -2.81 -6.40
CA GLU A 102 -6.54 -2.36 -6.10
C GLU A 102 -7.54 -2.63 -7.23
N GLN A 103 -7.13 -2.38 -8.48
CA GLN A 103 -7.96 -2.63 -9.66
C GLN A 103 -8.24 -4.12 -9.86
N ALA A 104 -7.21 -4.96 -9.73
CA ALA A 104 -7.33 -6.41 -9.84
C ALA A 104 -8.25 -6.98 -8.75
N LEU A 105 -8.09 -6.51 -7.50
CA LEU A 105 -8.95 -6.90 -6.38
C LEU A 105 -10.42 -6.51 -6.64
N LYS A 106 -10.69 -5.25 -7.03
CA LYS A 106 -12.06 -4.81 -7.35
C LYS A 106 -12.68 -5.64 -8.48
N SER A 107 -11.91 -5.91 -9.53
CA SER A 107 -12.37 -6.70 -10.68
C SER A 107 -12.65 -8.16 -10.32
N SER A 108 -11.90 -8.72 -9.36
CA SER A 108 -12.05 -10.11 -8.91
C SER A 108 -13.46 -10.42 -8.41
N LEU A 109 -14.16 -9.45 -7.80
CA LEU A 109 -15.52 -9.64 -7.28
C LEU A 109 -16.53 -9.92 -8.38
N ASN A 110 -16.30 -9.37 -9.58
CA ASN A 110 -17.24 -9.46 -10.69
C ASN A 110 -17.04 -10.72 -11.53
N VAL A 111 -15.85 -11.33 -11.45
CA VAL A 111 -15.47 -12.47 -12.31
C VAL A 111 -15.47 -13.81 -11.57
N LEU A 112 -15.43 -13.80 -10.24
CA LEU A 112 -15.49 -15.02 -9.44
C LEU A 112 -16.89 -15.63 -9.46
N ALA A 113 -16.96 -16.89 -9.87
CA ALA A 113 -18.19 -17.68 -9.73
C ALA A 113 -18.55 -17.88 -8.24
N PRO A 114 -19.82 -18.15 -7.92
CA PRO A 114 -20.23 -18.53 -6.57
C PRO A 114 -19.38 -19.70 -6.03
N GLY A 115 -18.85 -19.56 -4.81
CA GLY A 115 -17.93 -20.53 -4.21
C GLY A 115 -16.47 -20.43 -4.69
N GLY A 116 -16.17 -19.50 -5.61
CA GLY A 116 -14.82 -19.21 -6.08
C GLY A 116 -13.89 -18.76 -4.97
N ARG A 117 -12.59 -19.00 -5.15
CA ARG A 117 -11.54 -18.68 -4.17
C ARG A 117 -10.59 -17.64 -4.75
N LEU A 118 -10.25 -16.64 -3.94
CA LEU A 118 -9.21 -15.67 -4.23
C LEU A 118 -8.03 -15.91 -3.27
N SER A 119 -6.85 -16.19 -3.82
CA SER A 119 -5.61 -16.39 -3.07
C SER A 119 -4.58 -15.37 -3.53
N ILE A 120 -4.09 -14.53 -2.60
CA ILE A 120 -3.11 -13.48 -2.89
C ILE A 120 -1.87 -13.72 -2.03
N ILE A 121 -0.69 -13.61 -2.66
CA ILE A 121 0.61 -13.62 -1.98
C ILE A 121 1.17 -12.21 -2.06
N SER A 122 1.43 -11.60 -0.90
CA SER A 122 2.03 -10.27 -0.80
C SER A 122 3.47 -10.38 -0.31
N PHE A 123 4.36 -9.56 -0.86
CA PHE A 123 5.78 -9.54 -0.54
C PHE A 123 6.15 -8.46 0.47
N HIS A 124 5.30 -7.44 0.65
CA HIS A 124 5.54 -6.39 1.64
C HIS A 124 4.28 -5.83 2.29
N SER A 125 4.50 -5.05 3.35
CA SER A 125 3.47 -4.49 4.25
C SER A 125 2.39 -3.68 3.53
N LEU A 126 2.77 -2.91 2.50
CA LEU A 126 1.82 -2.07 1.75
C LEU A 126 0.78 -2.88 0.99
N GLU A 127 1.20 -3.89 0.22
CA GLU A 127 0.30 -4.79 -0.52
C GLU A 127 -0.64 -5.54 0.43
N ASP A 128 -0.07 -6.16 1.47
CA ASP A 128 -0.82 -6.91 2.48
C ASP A 128 -1.89 -6.04 3.15
N ARG A 129 -1.57 -4.76 3.42
CA ARG A 129 -2.53 -3.81 3.99
C ARG A 129 -3.70 -3.52 3.05
N ILE A 130 -3.44 -3.38 1.75
CA ILE A 130 -4.49 -3.19 0.73
C ILE A 130 -5.36 -4.44 0.66
N VAL A 131 -4.75 -5.62 0.53
CA VAL A 131 -5.46 -6.91 0.46
C VAL A 131 -6.33 -7.14 1.70
N LYS A 132 -5.76 -6.96 2.90
CA LYS A 132 -6.51 -7.13 4.17
C LYS A 132 -7.67 -6.15 4.30
N ARG A 133 -7.47 -4.89 3.88
CA ARG A 133 -8.53 -3.88 3.88
C ARG A 133 -9.66 -4.29 2.95
N PHE A 134 -9.31 -4.62 1.71
CA PHE A 134 -10.23 -5.04 0.68
C PHE A 134 -11.05 -6.26 1.10
N MET A 135 -10.39 -7.31 1.59
CA MET A 135 -11.05 -8.53 2.06
C MET A 135 -12.04 -8.22 3.20
N ARG A 136 -11.63 -7.41 4.18
CA ARG A 136 -12.48 -7.03 5.32
C ARG A 136 -13.69 -6.21 4.90
N GLU A 137 -13.53 -5.28 3.96
CA GLU A 137 -14.62 -4.41 3.49
C GLU A 137 -15.67 -5.21 2.73
N ASN A 138 -15.26 -6.21 1.94
CA ASN A 138 -16.15 -7.01 1.11
C ASN A 138 -16.66 -8.29 1.78
N SER A 139 -16.11 -8.67 2.94
CA SER A 139 -16.60 -9.82 3.73
C SER A 139 -17.51 -9.44 4.89
N ARG A 140 -17.67 -8.14 5.18
CA ARG A 140 -18.53 -7.67 6.26
C ARG A 140 -19.99 -7.65 5.81
N GLY A 141 -20.87 -8.26 6.60
CA GLY A 141 -22.30 -8.04 6.47
C GLY A 141 -22.66 -6.55 6.68
N PRO A 142 -23.87 -6.13 6.27
CA PRO A 142 -24.35 -4.77 6.40
C PRO A 142 -24.18 -4.26 7.81
N GLN A 143 -23.52 -3.11 7.91
CA GLN A 143 -23.30 -2.44 9.18
C GLN A 143 -24.60 -1.74 9.56
N VAL A 144 -25.31 -2.30 10.54
CA VAL A 144 -26.48 -1.63 11.13
C VAL A 144 -25.97 -0.56 12.10
N PRO A 145 -26.35 0.73 11.94
CA PRO A 145 -25.99 1.78 12.88
C PRO A 145 -26.41 1.44 14.31
N ALA A 146 -25.51 1.66 15.28
CA ALA A 146 -25.80 1.44 16.69
C ALA A 146 -26.93 2.38 17.14
N GLY A 147 -27.98 1.80 17.76
CA GLY A 147 -29.11 2.56 18.31
C GLY A 147 -30.39 2.55 17.46
N LEU A 148 -30.39 1.91 16.28
CA LEU A 148 -31.63 1.66 15.54
C LEU A 148 -32.34 0.43 16.11
N PRO A 149 -33.60 0.56 16.61
CA PRO A 149 -34.39 -0.59 17.01
C PRO A 149 -34.77 -1.38 15.75
N MET A 150 -34.11 -2.52 15.55
CA MET A 150 -34.45 -3.49 14.49
C MET A 150 -34.95 -4.78 15.13
N THR A 151 -35.96 -5.39 14.52
CA THR A 151 -36.43 -6.72 14.93
C THR A 151 -35.45 -7.81 14.48
N GLU A 152 -35.50 -8.98 15.11
CA GLU A 152 -34.65 -10.13 14.74
C GLU A 152 -34.81 -10.53 13.27
N GLU A 153 -36.01 -10.40 12.70
CA GLU A 153 -36.27 -10.66 11.28
C GLU A 153 -35.58 -9.64 10.36
N GLN A 154 -35.53 -8.37 10.77
CA GLN A 154 -34.85 -7.32 10.01
C GLN A 154 -33.32 -7.49 10.07
N LEU A 155 -32.77 -7.97 11.19
CA LEU A 155 -31.36 -8.31 11.34
C LEU A 155 -30.95 -9.56 10.52
N LYS A 156 -31.83 -10.56 10.40
CA LYS A 156 -31.58 -11.72 9.54
C LYS A 156 -31.54 -11.34 8.05
N LYS A 157 -32.38 -10.39 7.62
CA LYS A 157 -32.42 -9.89 6.24
C LYS A 157 -31.19 -9.09 5.84
N THR A 158 -30.47 -8.49 6.79
CA THR A 158 -29.20 -7.85 6.48
C THR A 158 -28.08 -8.88 6.32
N GLY A 159 -28.20 -10.13 6.77
CA GLY A 159 -27.06 -11.06 6.74
C GLY A 159 -26.09 -10.83 7.90
N TRP A 160 -26.60 -10.26 9.00
CA TRP A 160 -25.90 -10.26 10.27
C TRP A 160 -25.74 -11.70 10.79
N PRO A 161 -24.57 -12.11 11.32
CA PRO A 161 -24.38 -13.46 11.83
C PRO A 161 -25.38 -13.75 12.96
N SER A 162 -26.21 -14.79 12.80
CA SER A 162 -27.19 -15.20 13.81
C SER A 162 -26.53 -15.96 14.97
N ALA A 163 -25.65 -15.31 15.72
CA ALA A 163 -25.18 -15.79 17.01
C ALA A 163 -24.34 -14.70 17.71
N ALA A 164 -25.00 -13.80 18.42
CA ALA A 164 -24.37 -13.13 19.55
C ALA A 164 -25.11 -13.58 20.80
N SER A 165 -24.46 -14.48 21.52
CA SER A 165 -24.72 -14.91 22.89
C SER A 165 -25.52 -13.91 23.73
N THR A 166 -26.55 -14.42 24.39
CA THR A 166 -27.17 -13.95 25.62
C THR A 166 -26.34 -12.90 26.37
N ARG A 167 -26.59 -11.63 26.09
CA ARG A 167 -26.49 -10.57 27.10
C ARG A 167 -27.87 -9.95 27.18
N GLN A 168 -28.62 -10.42 28.18
CA GLN A 168 -29.79 -9.70 28.69
C GLN A 168 -29.37 -8.26 28.96
N VAL A 169 -29.79 -7.35 28.08
CA VAL A 169 -29.79 -5.93 28.38
C VAL A 169 -30.99 -5.72 29.29
N ASN A 170 -30.71 -5.49 30.56
CA ASN A 170 -31.70 -5.21 31.61
C ASN A 170 -32.60 -4.05 31.13
N ALA A 171 -33.85 -4.35 30.79
CA ALA A 171 -34.88 -3.35 30.59
C ALA A 171 -35.16 -2.70 31.95
N GLY A 172 -34.75 -1.45 32.10
CA GLY A 172 -34.98 -0.65 33.29
C GLY A 172 -36.46 -0.63 33.65
N ARG A 173 -36.79 -1.20 34.81
CA ARG A 173 -38.09 -1.07 35.47
C ARG A 173 -38.25 0.40 35.89
N ARG A 174 -39.02 1.18 35.12
CA ARG A 174 -39.66 2.39 35.64
C ARG A 174 -40.81 1.93 36.55
N ARG A 175 -40.67 2.13 37.87
CA ARG A 175 -41.82 2.20 38.78
C ARG A 175 -42.13 3.67 38.99
N GLY A 176 -43.28 4.11 38.49
CA GLY A 176 -44.03 5.21 39.06
C GLY A 176 -45.07 4.64 40.02
N GLY A 177 -45.28 5.34 41.13
CA GLY A 177 -46.13 4.96 42.26
C GLY A 177 -45.56 5.57 43.52
#